data_AF-A0A2S4XK16-F1
#
_entry.id   AF-A0A2S4XK16-F1
#
_cell.length_a   1.000
_cell.length_b   1.000
_cell.length_c   1.000
_cell.angle_alpha   90.00
_cell.angle_beta   90.00
_cell.angle_gamma   90.00
#
_symmetry.space_group_name_H-M   'P 1'
#
loop_
_entity.id
_entity.type
_entity.pdbx_description
1 polymer ?
#
loop_
_entity_poly.entity_id
_entity_poly.type
_entity_poly.pdbx_seq_one_letter_code
_entity_poly.pdbx_strand_id
1 'polypeptide(L)'
;MVLAGTATGLAAAPAHAEEYRYWSFWTAEAGAHARSDWSYATEGPSTARPEDGGTVGFRFAVSADSARAASPRTAADFDTVCGGTKAADGRKRVAVVIDFGTAADAPEGETPPAAREKCARVPEDASAGEALAAVAAPLRYDSSALLCAISGYPAKGCAEQAGGADRETAGPASPGGASDSGASDQHTGSGGPSAGLIGGIAAVAVLGAAAVWQARRRRG
;
A
#
# COMPACT_ATOMS: atom_id res chain seq x y z
N MET A 1 55.41 -19.05 18.68
CA MET A 1 54.23 -18.41 19.32
C MET A 1 53.40 -17.81 18.19
N VAL A 2 52.41 -18.56 17.68
CA VAL A 2 51.56 -18.17 16.55
C VAL A 2 50.26 -17.60 17.14
N LEU A 3 49.97 -16.33 16.86
CA LEU A 3 48.70 -15.69 17.17
C LEU A 3 47.76 -15.88 15.97
N ALA A 4 46.86 -16.86 16.06
CA ALA A 4 45.75 -17.01 15.14
C ALA A 4 44.56 -16.18 15.65
N GLY A 5 44.34 -15.01 15.05
CA GLY A 5 43.15 -14.20 15.28
C GLY A 5 42.01 -14.71 14.39
N THR A 6 40.96 -15.25 14.99
CA THR A 6 39.72 -15.60 14.30
C THR A 6 38.89 -14.33 14.09
N ALA A 7 38.79 -13.87 12.85
CA ALA A 7 37.89 -12.80 12.45
C ALA A 7 36.46 -13.36 12.30
N THR A 8 35.56 -13.01 13.22
CA THR A 8 34.13 -13.31 13.11
C THR A 8 33.50 -12.30 12.17
N GLY A 9 33.28 -12.68 10.91
CA GLY A 9 32.53 -11.85 9.96
C GLY A 9 31.04 -11.83 10.33
N LEU A 10 30.49 -10.63 10.59
CA LEU A 10 29.05 -10.45 10.62
C LEU A 10 28.54 -10.60 9.17
N ALA A 11 27.89 -11.73 8.87
CA ALA A 11 27.08 -11.84 7.67
C ALA A 11 25.85 -10.94 7.85
N ALA A 12 25.86 -9.76 7.25
CA ALA A 12 24.65 -8.98 7.07
C ALA A 12 23.75 -9.77 6.10
N ALA A 13 22.68 -10.38 6.62
CA ALA A 13 21.66 -10.95 5.77
C ALA A 13 21.09 -9.84 4.87
N PRO A 14 20.76 -10.12 3.60
CA PRO A 14 20.13 -9.13 2.74
C PRO A 14 18.83 -8.67 3.40
N ALA A 15 18.68 -7.36 3.58
CA ALA A 15 17.40 -6.78 3.93
C ALA A 15 16.49 -6.96 2.72
N HIS A 16 15.67 -8.01 2.73
CA HIS A 16 14.60 -8.14 1.76
C HIS A 16 13.64 -6.97 2.02
N ALA A 17 13.63 -5.98 1.13
CA ALA A 17 12.60 -4.97 1.16
C ALA A 17 11.27 -5.70 0.93
N GLU A 18 10.36 -5.60 1.89
CA GLU A 18 9.02 -6.12 1.71
C GLU A 18 8.39 -5.37 0.53
N GLU A 19 8.16 -6.08 -0.57
CA GLU A 19 7.50 -5.51 -1.74
C GLU A 19 6.00 -5.72 -1.58
N TYR A 20 5.21 -4.72 -1.97
CA TYR A 20 3.75 -4.76 -1.86
C TYR A 20 3.12 -4.58 -3.24
N ARG A 21 2.03 -5.30 -3.49
CA ARG A 21 1.23 -5.19 -4.72
C ARG A 21 0.01 -4.33 -4.47
N TYR A 22 -0.01 -3.10 -4.97
CA TYR A 22 -1.06 -2.13 -4.65
C TYR A 22 -1.34 -1.13 -5.78
N TRP A 23 -2.44 -0.38 -5.66
CA TRP A 23 -2.76 0.77 -6.50
C TRP A 23 -2.04 2.02 -5.98
N SER A 24 -1.00 2.46 -6.69
CA SER A 24 -0.38 3.77 -6.47
C SER A 24 -1.22 4.88 -7.10
N PHE A 25 -1.21 6.06 -6.48
CA PHE A 25 -1.98 7.23 -6.91
C PHE A 25 -1.04 8.38 -7.30
N TRP A 26 -1.32 8.95 -8.47
CA TRP A 26 -0.50 9.96 -9.12
C TRP A 26 -1.36 11.13 -9.59
N THR A 27 -0.77 12.32 -9.59
CA THR A 27 -1.39 13.53 -10.10
C THR A 27 -0.46 14.21 -11.08
N ALA A 28 -1.03 14.88 -12.06
CA ALA A 28 -0.33 15.87 -12.87
C ALA A 28 -1.20 17.11 -13.00
N GLU A 29 -0.55 18.27 -12.99
CA GLU A 29 -1.21 19.57 -13.10
C GLU A 29 -1.81 19.78 -14.48
N ALA A 30 -2.67 20.79 -14.62
CA ALA A 30 -3.24 21.15 -15.91
C ALA A 30 -2.14 21.53 -16.91
N GLY A 31 -2.25 21.05 -18.16
CA GLY A 31 -1.23 21.25 -19.19
C GLY A 31 -0.04 20.29 -19.11
N ALA A 32 -0.10 19.25 -18.27
CA ALA A 32 0.81 18.11 -18.36
C ALA A 32 0.53 17.30 -19.64
N HIS A 33 1.60 16.80 -20.27
CA HIS A 33 1.51 16.04 -21.54
C HIS A 33 2.53 14.89 -21.63
N ALA A 34 3.44 14.77 -20.66
CA ALA A 34 4.50 13.78 -20.67
C ALA A 34 4.37 12.79 -19.51
N ARG A 35 5.07 11.66 -19.64
CA ARG A 35 5.16 10.66 -18.56
C ARG A 35 6.00 11.16 -17.38
N SER A 36 6.91 12.09 -17.61
CA SER A 36 7.72 12.73 -16.56
C SER A 36 6.92 13.65 -15.64
N ASP A 37 5.71 14.05 -16.05
CA ASP A 37 4.90 15.03 -15.33
C ASP A 37 4.10 14.40 -14.19
N TRP A 38 4.13 13.06 -14.08
CA TRP A 38 3.52 12.36 -12.97
C TRP A 38 4.24 12.68 -11.66
N SER A 39 3.49 13.21 -10.70
CA SER A 39 3.90 13.35 -9.31
C SER A 39 3.20 12.29 -8.45
N TYR A 40 3.94 11.62 -7.58
CA TYR A 40 3.33 10.71 -6.61
C TYR A 40 2.47 11.53 -5.65
N ALA A 41 1.21 11.15 -5.48
CA ALA A 41 0.30 11.94 -4.67
C ALA A 41 0.66 11.87 -3.19
N THR A 42 0.71 13.02 -2.53
CA THR A 42 0.88 13.13 -1.07
C THR A 42 -0.44 13.02 -0.31
N GLU A 43 -1.55 13.09 -1.03
CA GLU A 43 -2.91 12.95 -0.52
C GLU A 43 -3.60 11.72 -1.12
N GLY A 44 -4.60 11.18 -0.41
CA GLY A 44 -5.39 10.06 -0.92
C GLY A 44 -6.42 10.48 -1.97
N PRO A 45 -6.93 9.56 -2.81
CA PRO A 45 -7.92 9.88 -3.84
C PRO A 45 -9.21 10.50 -3.30
N SER A 46 -9.60 10.21 -2.06
CA SER A 46 -10.80 10.76 -1.41
C SER A 46 -10.66 12.22 -1.00
N THR A 47 -9.42 12.71 -0.79
CA THR A 47 -9.15 14.09 -0.36
C THR A 47 -8.63 14.96 -1.50
N ALA A 48 -7.80 14.42 -2.38
CA ALA A 48 -7.24 15.15 -3.51
C ALA A 48 -8.35 15.73 -4.40
N ARG A 49 -8.26 17.05 -4.68
CA ARG A 49 -9.20 17.80 -5.52
C ARG A 49 -8.47 18.35 -6.76
N PRO A 50 -8.36 17.57 -7.85
CA PRO A 50 -7.78 18.06 -9.10
C PRO A 50 -8.61 19.24 -9.64
N GLU A 51 -7.95 20.20 -10.24
CA GLU A 51 -8.58 21.30 -10.99
C GLU A 51 -9.16 20.83 -12.34
N ASP A 52 -9.98 21.65 -13.00
CA ASP A 52 -10.37 21.39 -14.39
C ASP A 52 -9.13 21.41 -15.29
N GLY A 53 -8.98 20.40 -16.14
CA GLY A 53 -7.75 20.25 -16.93
C GLY A 53 -6.70 19.36 -16.28
N GLY A 54 -6.88 18.96 -15.01
CA GLY A 54 -5.94 18.09 -14.32
C GLY A 54 -6.01 16.63 -14.78
N THR A 55 -4.92 15.90 -14.54
CA THR A 55 -4.83 14.46 -14.82
C THR A 55 -4.56 13.68 -13.53
N VAL A 56 -5.29 12.60 -13.32
CA VAL A 56 -5.06 11.64 -12.22
C VAL A 56 -4.70 10.27 -12.78
N GLY A 57 -3.80 9.58 -12.09
CA GLY A 57 -3.25 8.29 -12.50
C GLY A 57 -3.37 7.26 -11.40
N PHE A 58 -3.84 6.07 -11.75
CA PHE A 58 -3.86 4.90 -10.86
C PHE A 58 -3.04 3.80 -11.50
N ARG A 59 -1.97 3.37 -10.83
CA ARG A 59 -1.05 2.34 -11.35
C ARG A 59 -0.97 1.19 -10.37
N PHE A 60 -1.42 0.02 -10.82
CA PHE A 60 -1.26 -1.23 -10.09
C PHE A 60 0.11 -1.83 -10.38
N ALA A 61 0.91 -2.02 -9.35
CA ALA A 61 2.27 -2.56 -9.48
C ALA A 61 2.73 -3.22 -8.19
N VAL A 62 3.77 -4.05 -8.29
CA VAL A 62 4.60 -4.41 -7.14
C VAL A 62 5.63 -3.30 -6.91
N SER A 63 5.71 -2.76 -5.70
CA SER A 63 6.68 -1.72 -5.34
C SER A 63 7.07 -1.83 -3.87
N ALA A 64 8.34 -1.55 -3.58
CA ALA A 64 8.88 -1.65 -2.22
C ALA A 64 8.37 -0.53 -1.29
N ASP A 65 8.22 0.69 -1.82
CA ASP A 65 7.71 1.85 -1.10
C ASP A 65 7.25 2.93 -2.08
N SER A 66 6.70 4.03 -1.56
CA SER A 66 6.24 5.17 -2.37
C SER A 66 7.36 5.90 -3.12
N ALA A 67 8.59 5.93 -2.59
CA ALA A 67 9.73 6.58 -3.25
C ALA A 67 10.19 5.81 -4.51
N ARG A 68 9.84 4.53 -4.59
CA ARG A 68 10.13 3.64 -5.73
C ARG A 68 8.86 3.15 -6.42
N ALA A 69 7.72 3.79 -6.17
CA ALA A 69 6.47 3.42 -6.80
C ALA A 69 6.54 3.64 -8.32
N ALA A 70 6.03 2.67 -9.07
CA ALA A 70 5.92 2.80 -10.51
C ALA A 70 4.83 3.82 -10.88
N SER A 71 5.19 4.85 -11.65
CA SER A 71 4.21 5.76 -12.26
C SER A 71 3.45 5.09 -13.41
N PRO A 72 2.28 5.62 -13.79
CA PRO A 72 1.56 5.14 -14.97
C PRO A 72 2.47 5.10 -16.19
N ARG A 73 2.31 4.06 -17.01
CA ARG A 73 3.11 3.89 -18.24
C ARG A 73 2.66 4.84 -19.35
N THR A 74 1.40 5.26 -19.32
CA THR A 74 0.85 6.27 -20.22
C THR A 74 1.20 7.68 -19.73
N ALA A 75 1.36 8.62 -20.65
CA ALA A 75 1.62 10.02 -20.34
C ALA A 75 0.42 10.68 -19.62
N ALA A 76 0.68 11.75 -18.87
CA ALA A 76 -0.35 12.49 -18.14
C ALA A 76 -1.10 13.50 -19.03
N ASP A 77 -1.49 13.11 -20.24
CA ASP A 77 -1.93 14.02 -21.30
C ASP A 77 -3.44 14.31 -21.27
N PHE A 78 -3.81 15.44 -20.64
CA PHE A 78 -5.20 15.85 -20.54
C PHE A 78 -5.86 16.06 -21.91
N ASP A 79 -5.18 16.69 -22.86
CA ASP A 79 -5.77 17.06 -24.14
C ASP A 79 -6.10 15.83 -24.98
N THR A 80 -5.23 14.81 -24.95
CA THR A 80 -5.49 13.53 -25.61
C THR A 80 -6.73 12.83 -25.02
N VAL A 81 -6.91 12.87 -23.69
CA VAL A 81 -8.01 12.15 -23.02
C VAL A 81 -9.33 12.93 -23.04
N CYS A 82 -9.26 14.25 -22.86
CA CYS A 82 -10.41 15.12 -22.59
C CYS A 82 -10.67 16.18 -23.66
N GLY A 83 -9.84 16.33 -24.71
CA GLY A 83 -9.97 17.41 -25.71
C GLY A 83 -11.32 17.46 -26.44
N GLY A 84 -12.00 16.32 -26.58
CA GLY A 84 -13.36 16.24 -27.13
C GLY A 84 -14.48 16.60 -26.14
N THR A 85 -14.16 16.78 -24.86
CA THR A 85 -15.13 17.03 -23.79
C THR A 85 -15.29 18.53 -23.55
N LYS A 86 -16.48 19.04 -23.89
CA LYS A 86 -16.84 20.44 -23.62
C LYS A 86 -16.88 20.71 -22.12
N ALA A 87 -16.39 21.90 -21.75
CA ALA A 87 -16.64 22.48 -20.43
C ALA A 87 -18.15 22.63 -20.19
N ALA A 88 -18.55 22.58 -18.93
CA ALA A 88 -19.92 22.77 -18.49
C ALA A 88 -19.93 23.45 -17.14
N ASP A 89 -20.83 24.42 -16.94
CA ASP A 89 -20.91 25.20 -15.71
C ASP A 89 -21.13 24.29 -14.48
N GLY A 90 -20.41 24.57 -13.39
CA GLY A 90 -20.47 23.79 -12.16
C GLY A 90 -19.84 22.39 -12.27
N ARG A 91 -19.09 22.12 -13.35
CA ARG A 91 -18.44 20.84 -13.61
C ARG A 91 -16.99 21.07 -14.02
N LYS A 92 -16.12 20.17 -13.57
CA LYS A 92 -14.74 20.05 -14.07
C LYS A 92 -14.54 18.76 -14.84
N ARG A 93 -13.52 18.76 -15.68
CA ARG A 93 -13.00 17.63 -16.45
C ARG A 93 -11.69 17.22 -15.83
N VAL A 94 -11.58 15.94 -15.54
CA VAL A 94 -10.36 15.31 -15.04
C VAL A 94 -10.05 14.14 -15.97
N ALA A 95 -8.85 14.14 -16.54
CA ALA A 95 -8.36 12.98 -17.27
C ALA A 95 -7.99 11.88 -16.27
N VAL A 96 -8.58 10.71 -16.41
CA VAL A 96 -8.34 9.56 -15.52
C VAL A 96 -7.59 8.50 -16.31
N VAL A 97 -6.35 8.24 -15.91
CA VAL A 97 -5.49 7.20 -16.45
C VAL A 97 -5.47 6.01 -15.49
N ILE A 98 -5.86 4.84 -15.97
CA ILE A 98 -5.89 3.60 -15.20
C ILE A 98 -4.95 2.61 -15.85
N ASP A 99 -3.85 2.35 -15.18
CA ASP A 99 -2.83 1.41 -15.59
C ASP A 99 -2.89 0.15 -14.70
N PHE A 100 -3.53 -0.91 -15.20
CA PHE A 100 -3.83 -2.14 -14.46
C PHE A 100 -2.63 -3.02 -14.12
N GLY A 101 -1.40 -2.67 -14.52
CA GLY A 101 -0.27 -3.57 -14.31
C GLY A 101 0.24 -4.21 -15.60
N THR A 102 1.36 -4.89 -15.46
CA THR A 102 1.86 -5.89 -16.39
C THR A 102 1.50 -7.28 -15.86
N ALA A 103 1.72 -8.31 -16.67
CA ALA A 103 1.58 -9.69 -16.20
C ALA A 103 2.47 -10.01 -14.98
N ALA A 104 3.61 -9.33 -14.82
CA ALA A 104 4.48 -9.50 -13.65
C ALA A 104 3.93 -8.85 -12.38
N ASP A 105 3.02 -7.88 -12.52
CA ASP A 105 2.37 -7.21 -11.38
C ASP A 105 1.12 -7.96 -10.90
N ALA A 106 0.57 -8.85 -11.75
CA ALA A 106 -0.71 -9.50 -11.51
C ALA A 106 -0.66 -10.47 -10.32
N PRO A 107 -1.77 -10.60 -9.56
CA PRO A 107 -1.96 -11.76 -8.70
C PRO A 107 -1.90 -13.07 -9.50
N GLU A 108 -1.59 -14.17 -8.82
CA GLU A 108 -1.55 -15.48 -9.46
C GLU A 108 -2.88 -15.84 -10.10
N GLY A 109 -2.84 -16.32 -11.35
CA GLY A 109 -4.03 -16.70 -12.10
C GLY A 109 -4.87 -15.54 -12.65
N GLU A 110 -4.48 -14.29 -12.39
CA GLU A 110 -5.14 -13.11 -12.94
C GLU A 110 -4.38 -12.56 -14.15
N THR A 111 -5.11 -11.94 -15.08
CA THR A 111 -4.52 -11.21 -16.22
C THR A 111 -4.97 -9.76 -16.14
N PRO A 112 -4.03 -8.78 -16.12
CA PRO A 112 -4.40 -7.38 -16.08
C PRO A 112 -5.20 -6.98 -17.32
N PRO A 113 -6.29 -6.21 -17.16
CA PRO A 113 -6.95 -5.55 -18.28
C PRO A 113 -6.00 -4.62 -19.04
N ALA A 114 -6.39 -4.26 -20.26
CA ALA A 114 -5.71 -3.19 -20.98
C ALA A 114 -5.81 -1.86 -20.21
N ALA A 115 -4.76 -1.03 -20.30
CA ALA A 115 -4.80 0.32 -19.74
C ALA A 115 -6.00 1.10 -20.31
N ARG A 116 -6.59 1.96 -19.49
CA ARG A 116 -7.79 2.72 -19.84
C ARG A 116 -7.62 4.18 -19.50
N GLU A 117 -8.02 5.03 -20.44
CA GLU A 117 -8.05 6.48 -20.26
C GLU A 117 -9.48 6.96 -20.49
N LYS A 118 -10.00 7.77 -19.57
CA LYS A 118 -11.35 8.34 -19.66
C LYS A 118 -11.38 9.75 -19.11
N CYS A 119 -12.14 10.60 -19.80
CA CYS A 119 -12.45 11.93 -19.30
C CYS A 119 -13.62 11.86 -18.31
N ALA A 120 -13.36 12.13 -17.04
CA ALA A 120 -14.39 12.27 -16.03
C ALA A 120 -14.90 13.72 -16.04
N ARG A 121 -16.19 13.93 -16.33
CA ARG A 121 -16.86 15.20 -16.06
C ARG A 121 -17.57 15.06 -14.72
N VAL A 122 -17.13 15.77 -13.69
CA VAL A 122 -17.61 15.68 -12.29
C VAL A 122 -17.94 17.07 -11.71
N PRO A 123 -18.65 17.20 -10.57
CA PRO A 123 -18.78 18.48 -9.87
C PRO A 123 -17.44 19.15 -9.58
N GLU A 124 -17.40 20.48 -9.49
CA GLU A 124 -16.16 21.25 -9.28
C GLU A 124 -15.43 20.87 -7.99
N ASP A 125 -16.16 20.53 -6.93
CA ASP A 125 -15.64 20.11 -5.63
C ASP A 125 -15.36 18.61 -5.53
N ALA A 126 -15.51 17.84 -6.62
CA ALA A 126 -15.32 16.40 -6.61
C ALA A 126 -13.85 16.00 -6.37
N SER A 127 -13.67 14.91 -5.64
CA SER A 127 -12.40 14.23 -5.40
C SER A 127 -11.88 13.45 -6.60
N ALA A 128 -10.58 13.14 -6.59
CA ALA A 128 -9.99 12.21 -7.56
C ALA A 128 -10.65 10.81 -7.51
N GLY A 129 -11.09 10.37 -6.32
CA GLY A 129 -11.84 9.14 -6.12
C GLY A 129 -13.22 9.18 -6.76
N GLU A 130 -13.94 10.30 -6.66
CA GLU A 130 -15.22 10.50 -7.36
C GLU A 130 -15.04 10.59 -8.88
N ALA A 131 -13.96 11.24 -9.35
CA ALA A 131 -13.59 11.23 -10.77
C ALA A 131 -13.32 9.82 -11.29
N LEU A 132 -12.56 9.01 -10.53
CA LEU A 132 -12.34 7.60 -10.85
C LEU A 132 -13.66 6.81 -10.86
N ALA A 133 -14.47 6.93 -9.81
CA ALA A 133 -15.73 6.20 -9.68
C ALA A 133 -16.69 6.48 -10.85
N ALA A 134 -16.74 7.74 -11.32
CA ALA A 134 -17.57 8.14 -12.44
C ALA A 134 -17.25 7.42 -13.76
N VAL A 135 -16.03 6.90 -13.93
CA VAL A 135 -15.57 6.29 -15.19
C VAL A 135 -15.09 4.83 -15.05
N ALA A 136 -15.02 4.31 -13.82
CA ALA A 136 -14.32 3.06 -13.52
C ALA A 136 -14.97 2.17 -12.46
N ALA A 137 -16.21 2.43 -12.07
CA ALA A 137 -16.94 1.56 -11.15
C ALA A 137 -17.03 0.09 -11.65
N PRO A 138 -17.14 -0.89 -10.73
CA PRO A 138 -17.11 -0.74 -9.27
C PRO A 138 -15.70 -0.51 -8.73
N LEU A 139 -15.61 0.24 -7.62
CA LEU A 139 -14.39 0.38 -6.83
C LEU A 139 -14.54 -0.43 -5.54
N ARG A 140 -13.47 -1.11 -5.12
CA ARG A 140 -13.41 -1.82 -3.82
C ARG A 140 -12.37 -1.16 -2.94
N TYR A 141 -12.76 -0.86 -1.71
CA TYR A 141 -11.88 -0.32 -0.67
C TYR A 141 -11.85 -1.24 0.55
N ASP A 142 -10.76 -1.21 1.30
CA ASP A 142 -10.72 -1.84 2.62
C ASP A 142 -11.28 -0.90 3.72
N SER A 143 -11.24 -1.35 4.97
CA SER A 143 -11.70 -0.56 6.12
C SER A 143 -10.86 0.68 6.41
N SER A 144 -9.65 0.76 5.85
CA SER A 144 -8.72 1.90 5.97
C SER A 144 -8.84 2.87 4.80
N ALA A 145 -9.85 2.69 3.94
CA ALA A 145 -10.07 3.45 2.71
C ALA A 145 -8.96 3.29 1.66
N LEU A 146 -8.18 2.20 1.73
CA LEU A 146 -7.21 1.86 0.69
C LEU A 146 -7.93 1.31 -0.54
N LEU A 147 -7.57 1.79 -1.73
CA LEU A 147 -8.14 1.31 -2.99
C LEU A 147 -7.60 -0.10 -3.31
N CYS A 148 -8.48 -1.09 -3.21
CA CYS A 148 -8.14 -2.49 -3.45
C CYS A 148 -8.38 -2.92 -4.88
N ALA A 149 -9.45 -2.43 -5.53
CA ALA A 149 -9.78 -2.82 -6.90
C ALA A 149 -10.47 -1.71 -7.68
N ILE A 150 -10.21 -1.69 -8.99
CA ILE A 150 -10.86 -0.82 -9.97
C ILE A 150 -11.49 -1.70 -11.03
N SER A 151 -12.79 -1.51 -11.31
CA SER A 151 -13.54 -2.31 -12.29
C SER A 151 -13.39 -3.83 -12.09
N GLY A 152 -13.28 -4.27 -10.84
CA GLY A 152 -13.12 -5.68 -10.48
C GLY A 152 -11.70 -6.24 -10.53
N TYR A 153 -10.67 -5.42 -10.82
CA TYR A 153 -9.27 -5.86 -10.81
C TYR A 153 -8.43 -5.17 -9.73
N PRO A 154 -7.56 -5.91 -9.00
CA PRO A 154 -7.56 -7.38 -8.93
C PRO A 154 -8.87 -7.90 -8.33
N ALA A 155 -9.22 -9.15 -8.66
CA ALA A 155 -10.45 -9.78 -8.19
C ALA A 155 -10.45 -9.96 -6.67
N LYS A 156 -9.27 -10.20 -6.09
CA LYS A 156 -9.05 -10.40 -4.65
C LYS A 156 -7.83 -9.62 -4.14
N GLY A 157 -7.55 -9.73 -2.85
CA GLY A 157 -6.43 -9.05 -2.19
C GLY A 157 -6.66 -7.55 -1.96
N CYS A 158 -5.77 -6.92 -1.19
CA CYS A 158 -5.68 -5.47 -1.03
C CYS A 158 -4.30 -5.11 -0.44
N ALA A 159 -3.37 -4.64 -1.28
CA ALA A 159 -1.99 -4.34 -0.86
C ALA A 159 -1.27 -5.52 -0.19
N GLU A 160 -1.26 -6.68 -0.86
CA GLU A 160 -0.60 -7.88 -0.36
C GLU A 160 0.92 -7.80 -0.52
N GLN A 161 1.66 -8.45 0.38
CA GLN A 161 3.10 -8.64 0.22
C GLN A 161 3.37 -9.51 -1.01
N ALA A 162 4.20 -9.03 -1.92
CA ALA A 162 4.67 -9.79 -3.07
C ALA A 162 5.77 -10.77 -2.62
N GLY A 163 5.64 -12.04 -3.00
CA GLY A 163 6.64 -13.08 -2.70
C GLY A 163 6.47 -13.80 -1.36
N GLY A 164 5.45 -13.47 -0.57
CA GLY A 164 5.01 -14.31 0.54
C GLY A 164 4.10 -15.41 0.02
N ALA A 165 4.59 -16.64 -0.08
CA ALA A 165 3.70 -17.79 -0.21
C ALA A 165 2.72 -17.75 0.96
N ASP A 166 1.43 -17.84 0.65
CA ASP A 166 0.35 -17.88 1.62
C ASP A 166 0.72 -18.83 2.77
N ARG A 167 1.03 -18.27 3.95
CA ARG A 167 0.70 -18.98 5.17
C ARG A 167 -0.80 -18.82 5.36
N GLU A 168 -1.53 -19.49 4.47
CA GLU A 168 -2.89 -19.90 4.74
C GLU A 168 -2.81 -20.66 6.06
N THR A 169 -3.25 -20.00 7.13
CA THR A 169 -3.49 -20.68 8.40
C THR A 169 -4.67 -21.59 8.12
N ALA A 170 -4.35 -22.79 7.65
CA ALA A 170 -5.23 -23.94 7.70
C ALA A 170 -5.56 -24.12 9.18
N GLY A 171 -6.65 -23.50 9.62
CA GLY A 171 -7.27 -23.83 10.89
C GLY A 171 -7.55 -25.33 10.86
N PRO A 172 -7.12 -26.10 11.87
CA PRO A 172 -7.30 -27.54 11.83
C PRO A 172 -8.80 -27.86 11.78
N ALA A 173 -9.21 -28.49 10.69
CA ALA A 173 -10.50 -29.15 10.58
C ALA A 173 -10.64 -30.11 11.76
N SER A 174 -11.69 -29.94 12.56
CA SER A 174 -12.10 -30.93 13.55
C SER A 174 -12.86 -32.05 12.86
N PRO A 175 -12.45 -33.32 13.02
CA PRO A 175 -13.38 -34.43 13.04
C PRO A 175 -13.71 -34.74 14.50
N GLY A 176 -14.99 -34.58 14.86
CA GLY A 176 -15.51 -35.07 16.13
C GLY A 176 -15.59 -36.60 16.16
N GLY A 177 -15.31 -37.21 17.32
CA GLY A 177 -15.58 -38.63 17.55
C GLY A 177 -14.81 -39.30 18.69
N ALA A 178 -15.24 -39.04 19.93
CA ALA A 178 -15.37 -39.93 21.10
C ALA A 178 -14.22 -40.87 21.61
N SER A 179 -13.96 -40.68 22.93
CA SER A 179 -13.54 -41.64 24.00
C SER A 179 -12.14 -42.30 23.89
N ASP A 180 -11.33 -42.45 24.94
CA ASP A 180 -11.58 -42.88 26.33
C ASP A 180 -10.47 -42.38 27.29
N SER A 181 -10.78 -42.53 28.56
CA SER A 181 -10.25 -42.07 29.84
C SER A 181 -8.81 -42.45 30.19
N GLY A 182 -8.15 -41.60 30.99
CA GLY A 182 -6.93 -41.95 31.72
C GLY A 182 -6.40 -40.79 32.57
N ALA A 183 -6.73 -40.79 33.87
CA ALA A 183 -6.27 -39.82 34.85
C ALA A 183 -4.84 -40.13 35.35
N SER A 184 -3.97 -39.12 35.47
CA SER A 184 -3.30 -38.72 36.72
C SER A 184 -2.35 -37.52 36.53
N ASP A 185 -2.61 -36.51 37.37
CA ASP A 185 -1.67 -35.68 38.14
C ASP A 185 -0.68 -34.68 37.47
N GLN A 186 -1.03 -33.42 37.72
CA GLN A 186 -0.20 -32.33 38.26
C GLN A 186 0.96 -31.77 37.41
N HIS A 187 0.70 -30.60 36.80
CA HIS A 187 1.65 -29.50 36.96
C HIS A 187 0.95 -28.14 36.97
N THR A 188 1.24 -27.41 38.02
CA THR A 188 0.89 -26.01 38.26
C THR A 188 1.51 -25.09 37.22
N GLY A 189 0.78 -24.04 36.83
CA GLY A 189 1.40 -22.75 36.55
C GLY A 189 1.26 -22.22 35.13
N SER A 190 0.61 -21.05 35.08
CA SER A 190 1.07 -19.88 34.32
C SER A 190 0.77 -19.84 32.82
N GLY A 191 -0.40 -19.28 32.51
CA GLY A 191 -0.55 -18.42 31.35
C GLY A 191 0.40 -17.22 31.48
N GLY A 192 1.51 -17.26 30.73
CA GLY A 192 2.51 -16.21 30.70
C GLY A 192 2.10 -15.06 29.78
N PRO A 193 2.18 -13.78 30.21
CA PRO A 193 1.94 -12.63 29.34
C PRO A 193 2.99 -12.55 28.24
N SER A 194 2.55 -12.21 27.04
CA SER A 194 3.35 -11.99 25.84
C SER A 194 4.65 -11.23 26.13
N ALA A 195 5.79 -11.88 25.93
CA ALA A 195 7.14 -11.34 26.14
C ALA A 195 7.42 -10.02 25.37
N GLY A 196 6.60 -9.69 24.37
CA GLY A 196 6.68 -8.42 23.63
C GLY A 196 6.27 -7.18 24.44
N LEU A 197 5.38 -7.31 25.43
CA LEU A 197 4.88 -6.13 26.16
C LEU A 197 5.88 -5.63 27.21
N ILE A 198 6.61 -6.55 27.87
CA ILE A 198 7.58 -6.20 28.92
C ILE A 198 8.85 -5.58 28.32
N GLY A 199 9.29 -6.06 27.15
CA GLY A 199 10.44 -5.47 26.44
C GLY A 199 10.22 -4.02 26.00
N GLY A 200 9.00 -3.69 25.54
CA GLY A 200 8.66 -2.33 25.10
C GLY A 200 8.67 -1.29 26.23
N ILE A 201 8.14 -1.65 27.40
CA ILE A 201 8.05 -0.71 28.55
C ILE A 201 9.46 -0.39 29.10
N ALA A 202 10.35 -1.39 29.14
CA ALA A 202 11.73 -1.18 29.60
C ALA A 202 12.51 -0.22 28.68
N ALA A 203 12.32 -0.31 27.36
CA ALA A 203 12.98 0.57 26.40
C ALA A 203 12.52 2.04 26.55
N VAL A 204 11.22 2.28 26.74
CA VAL A 204 10.68 3.64 26.93
C VAL A 204 11.18 4.28 28.23
N ALA A 205 11.26 3.51 29.32
CA ALA A 205 11.77 4.01 30.60
C ALA A 205 13.25 4.43 30.51
N VAL A 206 14.08 3.66 29.82
CA VAL A 206 15.51 3.99 29.62
C VAL A 206 15.68 5.27 28.78
N LEU A 207 14.91 5.41 27.70
CA LEU A 207 14.95 6.61 26.86
C LEU A 207 14.46 7.86 27.62
N GLY A 208 13.41 7.73 28.43
CA GLY A 208 12.92 8.81 29.29
C GLY A 208 13.97 9.26 30.32
N ALA A 209 14.66 8.31 30.97
CA ALA A 209 15.71 8.62 31.94
C ALA A 209 16.93 9.30 31.28
N ALA A 210 17.32 8.87 30.08
CA ALA A 210 18.40 9.48 29.32
C ALA A 210 18.10 10.94 28.93
N ALA A 211 16.87 11.21 28.50
CA ALA A 211 16.43 12.57 28.15
C ALA A 211 16.45 13.53 29.36
N VAL A 212 16.00 13.07 30.54
CA VAL A 212 16.03 13.87 31.78
C VAL A 212 17.47 14.14 32.22
N TRP A 213 18.36 13.16 32.14
CA TRP A 213 19.77 13.35 32.50
C TRP A 213 20.46 14.35 31.57
N GLN A 214 20.21 14.25 30.26
CA GLN A 214 20.78 15.14 29.27
C GLN A 214 20.26 16.59 29.41
N ALA A 215 18.99 16.77 29.81
CA ALA A 215 18.41 18.08 30.10
C ALA A 215 19.00 18.73 31.36
N ARG A 216 19.29 17.94 32.42
CA ARG A 216 19.94 18.46 33.65
C ARG A 216 21.38 18.90 33.39
N ARG A 217 22.11 18.20 32.52
CA ARG A 217 23.49 18.57 32.14
C ARG A 217 23.60 19.86 31.33
N ARG A 218 22.51 20.32 30.71
CA ARG A 218 22.47 21.55 29.90
C ARG A 218 22.01 22.79 30.69
N ARG A 219 21.53 22.62 31.92
CA ARG A 219 21.09 23.72 32.81
C ARG A 219 22.03 23.96 34.00
N GLY A 220 23.13 23.22 34.08
CA GLY A 220 24.20 23.42 35.05
C GLY A 220 25.44 24.00 34.39
#